data_AF-A0A2H6AUU1-F1
#
_entry.id   AF-A0A2H6AUU1-F1
#
_cell.length_a   1.000
_cell.length_b   1.000
_cell.length_c   1.000
_cell.angle_alpha   90.00
_cell.angle_beta   90.00
_cell.angle_gamma   90.00
#
_symmetry.space_group_name_H-M   'P 1'
#
loop_
_entity.id
_entity.type
_entity.pdbx_description
1 polymer ?
#
loop_
_entity_poly.entity_id
_entity_poly.type
_entity_poly.pdbx_seq_one_letter_code
_entity_poly.pdbx_strand_id
1 'polypeptide(L)'
;MLDRFEIDHAWPSWPTNRWLGAMVRLFRPQIARLLIERDRAVEAWQRRHPDRDVYEDRELEVTSILPVSIDDQIRRIEERLGLR
;
A
#
# COMPACT_ATOMS: atom_id res chain seq x y z
N MET A 1 10.44 5.20 2.10
CA MET A 1 9.39 5.62 1.13
C MET A 1 8.13 6.06 1.85
N LEU A 2 7.50 5.22 2.68
CA LEU A 2 6.24 5.57 3.36
C LEU A 2 6.38 6.63 4.47
N ASP A 3 7.56 6.80 5.06
CA ASP A 3 7.79 7.76 6.15
C ASP A 3 7.69 9.23 5.73
N ARG A 4 7.75 9.49 4.42
CA ARG A 4 7.66 10.83 3.84
C ARG A 4 6.32 11.07 3.14
N PHE A 5 5.37 10.15 3.27
CA PHE A 5 4.06 10.32 2.66
C PHE A 5 3.25 11.35 3.47
N GLU A 6 3.00 12.49 2.87
CA GLU A 6 2.26 13.59 3.46
C GLU A 6 1.43 14.31 2.39
N ILE A 7 0.20 14.68 2.76
CA ILE A 7 -0.69 15.51 1.94
C ILE A 7 -1.00 16.75 2.77
N ASP A 8 -0.19 17.80 2.59
CA ASP A 8 -0.25 19.02 3.41
C ASP A 8 -1.12 20.14 2.80
N HIS A 9 -1.63 19.96 1.59
CA HIS A 9 -2.45 20.99 0.94
C HIS A 9 -3.93 20.90 1.34
N ALA A 10 -4.61 22.06 1.42
CA ALA A 10 -6.02 22.15 1.80
C ALA A 10 -7.01 22.00 0.62
N TRP A 11 -6.57 22.22 -0.61
CA TRP A 11 -7.41 22.10 -1.80
C TRP A 11 -7.41 20.65 -2.34
N PRO A 12 -8.48 20.11 -2.95
CA PRO A 12 -9.83 20.65 -3.00
C PRO A 12 -10.63 20.42 -1.71
N SER A 13 -10.16 19.55 -0.81
CA SER A 13 -10.83 19.22 0.45
C SER A 13 -9.81 18.83 1.52
N TRP A 14 -9.61 19.71 2.50
CA TRP A 14 -8.73 19.43 3.63
C TRP A 14 -9.18 18.21 4.46
N PRO A 15 -10.47 17.99 4.77
CA PRO A 15 -10.91 16.79 5.47
C PRO A 15 -10.57 15.50 4.72
N THR A 16 -10.75 15.49 3.39
CA THR A 16 -10.44 14.32 2.55
C THR A 16 -8.94 14.04 2.54
N ASN A 17 -8.11 15.07 2.41
CA ASN A 17 -6.65 14.93 2.42
C ASN A 17 -6.15 14.40 3.77
N ARG A 18 -6.69 14.92 4.87
CA ARG A 18 -6.38 14.43 6.22
C ARG A 18 -6.80 12.98 6.39
N TRP A 19 -7.99 12.61 5.93
CA TRP A 19 -8.49 11.23 5.98
C TRP A 19 -7.58 10.28 5.17
N LEU A 20 -7.19 10.67 3.95
CA LEU A 20 -6.31 9.87 3.10
C LEU A 20 -4.92 9.68 3.74
N GLY A 21 -4.36 10.73 4.33
CA GLY A 21 -3.11 10.61 5.12
C GLY A 21 -3.25 9.66 6.31
N ALA A 22 -4.40 9.69 7.00
CA ALA A 22 -4.68 8.75 8.09
C ALA A 22 -4.80 7.30 7.59
N MET A 23 -5.42 7.07 6.43
CA MET A 23 -5.52 5.73 5.82
C MET A 23 -4.16 5.14 5.49
N VAL A 24 -3.24 5.93 4.91
CA VAL A 24 -1.87 5.47 4.63
C VAL A 24 -1.11 5.13 5.91
N ARG A 25 -1.32 5.90 7.00
CA ARG A 25 -0.74 5.60 8.31
C ARG A 25 -1.32 4.32 8.92
N LEU A 26 -2.64 4.16 8.90
CA LEU A 26 -3.37 3.02 9.47
C LEU A 26 -2.95 1.69 8.82
N PHE A 27 -2.71 1.70 7.51
CA PHE A 27 -2.33 0.53 6.71
C PHE A 27 -0.84 0.50 6.33
N ARG A 28 0.01 1.31 6.97
CA ARG A 28 1.44 1.39 6.63
C ARG A 28 2.13 0.01 6.61
N PRO A 29 1.90 -0.91 7.57
CA PRO A 29 2.48 -2.25 7.52
C PRO A 29 2.04 -3.07 6.29
N GLN A 30 0.76 -2.98 5.92
CA GLN A 30 0.18 -3.67 4.78
C GLN A 30 0.74 -3.12 3.46
N ILE A 31 0.85 -1.80 3.33
CA ILE A 31 1.44 -1.17 2.15
C ILE A 31 2.91 -1.57 1.99
N ALA A 32 3.68 -1.59 3.09
CA ALA A 32 5.07 -2.04 3.05
C ALA A 32 5.19 -3.49 2.56
N ARG A 33 4.29 -4.37 3.01
CA ARG A 33 4.22 -5.76 2.54
C ARG A 33 3.92 -5.84 1.05
N LEU A 34 2.93 -5.08 0.57
CA LEU A 34 2.59 -5.04 -0.85
C LEU A 34 3.76 -4.57 -1.72
N LEU A 35 4.53 -3.57 -1.27
CA LEU A 35 5.73 -3.13 -1.98
C LEU A 35 6.78 -4.25 -2.12
N ILE A 36 7.03 -5.00 -1.04
CA ILE A 36 7.96 -6.13 -1.07
C ILE A 36 7.44 -7.24 -2.01
N GLU A 37 6.14 -7.54 -1.96
CA GLU A 37 5.51 -8.55 -2.83
C GLU A 37 5.55 -8.12 -4.29
N ARG A 38 5.31 -6.84 -4.58
CA ARG A 38 5.47 -6.26 -5.92
C ARG A 38 6.88 -6.47 -6.44
N ASP A 39 7.90 -6.10 -5.66
CA ASP A 39 9.28 -6.16 -6.11
C ASP A 39 9.67 -7.61 -6.44
N ARG A 40 9.23 -8.58 -5.62
CA ARG A 40 9.39 -10.02 -5.91
C ARG A 40 8.66 -10.46 -7.17
N ALA A 41 7.44 -9.98 -7.41
CA ALA A 41 6.68 -10.32 -8.61
C ALA A 41 7.37 -9.81 -9.88
N VAL A 42 7.88 -8.58 -9.83
CA VAL A 42 8.66 -7.96 -10.91
C VAL A 42 9.93 -8.76 -11.20
N GLU A 43 10.73 -9.09 -10.20
CA GLU A 43 11.93 -9.91 -10.37
C GLU A 43 11.60 -11.30 -10.95
N ALA A 44 10.54 -11.93 -10.45
CA ALA A 44 10.10 -13.23 -10.94
C ALA A 44 9.58 -13.17 -12.39
N TRP A 45 8.99 -12.05 -12.81
CA TRP A 45 8.56 -11.84 -14.19
C TRP A 45 9.76 -11.64 -15.12
N GLN A 46 10.69 -10.76 -14.76
CA GLN A 46 11.93 -10.52 -15.51
C GLN A 46 12.70 -11.82 -15.75
N ARG A 47 12.83 -12.68 -14.73
CA ARG A 47 13.50 -13.99 -14.89
C ARG A 47 12.78 -14.93 -15.86
N ARG A 48 11.45 -14.83 -15.98
CA ARG A 48 10.65 -15.68 -16.88
C ARG A 48 10.58 -15.13 -18.31
N HIS A 49 10.72 -13.82 -18.46
CA HIS A 49 10.64 -13.11 -19.75
C HIS A 49 11.86 -12.18 -19.92
N PRO A 50 13.08 -12.73 -20.05
CA PRO A 50 14.31 -11.93 -20.07
C PRO A 50 14.40 -10.96 -21.26
N ASP A 51 13.69 -11.26 -22.36
CA ASP A 51 13.72 -10.46 -23.58
C ASP A 51 12.66 -9.34 -23.60
N ARG A 52 11.87 -9.21 -22.52
CA ARG A 52 10.82 -8.20 -22.40
C ARG A 52 11.17 -7.18 -21.32
N ASP A 53 10.84 -5.92 -21.57
CA ASP A 53 10.88 -4.91 -20.52
C ASP A 53 9.68 -5.09 -19.59
N VAL A 54 9.94 -5.50 -18.36
CA VAL A 54 8.92 -5.73 -17.34
C VAL A 54 8.10 -4.48 -17.01
N TYR A 55 8.64 -3.28 -17.24
CA TYR A 55 7.97 -2.03 -16.92
C TYR A 55 6.99 -1.59 -18.02
N GLU A 56 7.11 -2.18 -19.22
CA GLU A 56 6.24 -1.92 -20.38
C GLU A 56 5.35 -3.14 -20.72
N ASP A 57 5.53 -4.26 -20.03
CA ASP A 57 4.79 -5.50 -20.27
C ASP A 57 3.38 -5.44 -19.67
N ARG A 58 2.36 -5.30 -20.53
CA ARG A 58 0.95 -5.21 -20.16
C ARG A 58 0.38 -6.51 -19.58
N GLU A 59 1.07 -7.63 -19.73
CA GLU A 59 0.67 -8.90 -19.12
C GLU A 59 0.95 -8.93 -17.61
N LEU A 60 1.80 -8.02 -17.09
CA LEU A 60 2.07 -7.84 -15.66
C LEU A 60 1.28 -6.66 -15.08
N GLU A 61 -0.04 -6.75 -15.05
CA GLU A 61 -0.91 -5.64 -14.62
C GLU A 61 -0.98 -5.48 -13.09
N VAL A 62 -1.14 -6.58 -12.34
CA VAL A 62 -1.26 -6.56 -10.87
C VAL A 62 -0.12 -7.37 -10.24
N THR A 63 0.74 -6.66 -9.51
CA THR A 63 1.97 -7.21 -8.92
C THR A 63 1.80 -7.63 -7.46
N SER A 64 0.83 -7.07 -6.75
CA SER A 64 0.46 -7.45 -5.39
C SER A 64 -0.94 -6.91 -5.07
N ILE A 65 -1.69 -7.62 -4.24
CA ILE A 65 -3.02 -7.20 -3.79
C ILE A 65 -3.30 -7.77 -2.40
N LEU A 66 -3.96 -6.97 -1.55
CA LEU A 66 -4.38 -7.38 -0.23
C LEU A 66 -5.72 -6.76 0.11
N PRO A 67 -6.75 -7.54 0.49
CA PRO A 67 -8.00 -6.99 1.00
C PRO A 67 -7.76 -6.32 2.36
N VAL A 68 -8.41 -5.17 2.57
CA VAL A 68 -8.34 -4.42 3.82
C VAL A 68 -9.74 -4.11 4.36
N SER A 69 -9.85 -4.04 5.68
CA SER A 69 -11.06 -3.66 6.42
C SER A 69 -10.63 -2.65 7.47
N ILE A 70 -11.26 -1.47 7.45
CA ILE A 70 -10.95 -0.39 8.40
C ILE A 70 -11.36 -0.83 9.81
N ASP A 71 -12.57 -1.36 9.96
CA ASP A 71 -13.12 -1.75 11.26
C ASP A 71 -12.30 -2.86 11.91
N ASP A 72 -11.90 -3.87 11.13
CA ASP A 72 -11.05 -4.95 11.66
C ASP A 72 -9.65 -4.45 12.03
N GLN A 73 -9.09 -3.51 11.26
CA GLN A 73 -7.78 -2.97 11.54
C GLN A 73 -7.79 -2.11 12.82
N ILE A 74 -8.81 -1.26 12.99
CA ILE A 74 -8.99 -0.47 14.21
C ILE A 74 -9.17 -1.39 15.41
N ARG A 75 -10.08 -2.36 15.32
CA ARG A 75 -10.33 -3.33 16.39
C ARG A 75 -9.06 -4.05 16.81
N ARG A 76 -8.25 -4.55 15.86
CA ARG A 76 -6.97 -5.21 16.15
C ARG A 76 -5.95 -4.29 16.82
N ILE A 77 -5.96 -3.00 16.48
CA ILE A 77 -5.08 -2.01 17.13
C ILE A 77 -5.55 -1.76 18.57
N GLU A 78 -6.85 -1.56 18.77
CA GLU A 78 -7.45 -1.36 20.10
C GLU A 78 -7.18 -2.56 21.03
N GLU A 79 -7.39 -3.79 20.55
CA GLU A 79 -7.09 -5.04 21.26
C GLU A 79 -5.61 -5.08 21.69
N ARG A 80 -4.68 -4.67 20.82
CA ARG A 80 -3.23 -4.63 21.13
C ARG A 80 -2.84 -3.52 22.10
N LEU A 81 -3.59 -2.43 22.13
CA LEU A 81 -3.38 -1.31 23.04
C LEU A 81 -4.11 -1.50 24.38
N GLY A 82 -4.92 -2.55 24.53
CA GLY A 82 -5.74 -2.80 25.72
C GLY A 82 -6.87 -1.80 25.91
N LEU A 83 -7.34 -1.18 24.81
CA LEU A 83 -8.45 -0.22 24.81
C LEU A 83 -9.82 -0.92 24.69
N ARG A 84 -9.82 -2.22 24.46
CA ARG A 84 -10.97 -3.12 24.42
C ARG A 84 -10.60 -4.48 25.01
#